data_AF-A0A6J1W515-F1
#
_entry.id   AF-A0A6J1W515-F1
#
_cell.length_a   1.000
_cell.length_b   1.000
_cell.length_c   1.000
_cell.angle_alpha   90.00
_cell.angle_beta   90.00
_cell.angle_gamma   90.00
#
_symmetry.space_group_name_H-M   'P 1'
#
loop_
_entity.id
_entity.type
_entity.pdbx_description
1 polymer ?
#
loop_
_entity_poly.entity_id
_entity_poly.type
_entity_poly.pdbx_seq_one_letter_code
_entity_poly.pdbx_strand_id
1 'polypeptide(L)'
;YTLRSVNDLYVQRQFSLLNEFKDNMKKYYFAEAQVADFSDPTFVSRANERIVKLTKGLIKDALVNIHPDTLVMILNCLYFKGTWENKFPVEATYKQSFRLNEKETVKVPMMKVKANFLATEDNELDCRVLQLPYVGNISMLIVLPYKLSGLKTLENQLSPQVVERWQKDMTNRYPVAPRRSGAA
;
A
#
# COMPACT_ATOMS: atom_id res chain seq x y z
N TYR A 1 10.65 7.49 7.97
CA TYR A 1 9.60 7.65 6.93
C TYR A 1 8.57 8.69 7.35
N THR A 2 7.68 9.11 6.46
CA THR A 2 6.47 9.88 6.79
C THR A 2 5.26 8.97 6.64
N LEU A 3 4.47 8.82 7.71
CA LEU A 3 3.19 8.14 7.71
C LEU A 3 2.16 9.10 8.30
N ARG A 4 1.07 9.33 7.56
CA ARG A 4 -0.06 10.14 8.00
C ARG A 4 -1.32 9.36 7.72
N SER A 5 -2.23 9.34 8.68
CA SER A 5 -3.54 8.71 8.52
C SER A 5 -4.65 9.61 9.05
N VAL A 6 -5.84 9.40 8.50
CA VAL A 6 -7.11 9.93 9.02
C VAL A 6 -8.05 8.75 9.19
N ASN A 7 -8.61 8.62 10.39
CA ASN A 7 -9.60 7.63 10.76
C ASN A 7 -10.78 8.38 11.39
N ASP A 8 -11.80 8.66 10.59
CA ASP A 8 -13.00 9.36 11.06
C ASP A 8 -14.23 8.47 10.85
N LEU A 9 -15.18 8.57 11.76
CA LEU A 9 -16.54 8.08 11.56
C LEU A 9 -17.46 9.28 11.40
N TYR A 10 -18.27 9.32 10.36
CA TYR A 10 -19.28 10.35 10.16
C TYR A 10 -20.67 9.74 10.32
N VAL A 11 -21.53 10.40 11.09
CA VAL A 11 -22.90 9.95 11.37
C VAL A 11 -23.88 11.05 11.04
N GLN A 12 -24.91 10.69 10.29
CA GLN A 12 -25.97 11.58 9.87
C GLN A 12 -26.68 12.20 11.09
N ARG A 13 -26.84 13.52 11.08
CA ARG A 13 -27.22 14.34 12.25
C ARG A 13 -28.51 13.94 12.96
N GLN A 14 -29.45 13.31 12.24
CA GLN A 14 -30.72 12.84 12.79
C GLN A 14 -30.56 11.58 13.66
N PHE A 15 -29.38 10.94 13.62
CA PHE A 15 -29.11 9.69 14.34
C PHE A 15 -28.12 9.93 15.48
N SER A 16 -28.43 9.37 16.64
CA SER A 16 -27.53 9.38 17.80
C SER A 16 -26.90 8.01 17.97
N LEU A 17 -25.57 7.99 18.05
CA LEU A 17 -24.85 6.77 18.44
C LEU A 17 -25.09 6.46 19.92
N LEU A 18 -25.15 5.16 20.24
CA LEU A 18 -25.14 4.66 21.60
C LEU A 18 -23.89 5.16 22.34
N ASN A 19 -24.04 5.55 23.61
CA ASN A 19 -22.91 6.05 24.41
C ASN A 19 -21.79 5.00 24.52
N GLU A 20 -22.15 3.73 24.73
CA GLU A 20 -21.19 2.62 24.76
C GLU A 20 -20.34 2.53 23.47
N PHE A 21 -20.96 2.76 22.30
CA PHE A 21 -20.25 2.75 21.03
C PHE A 21 -19.26 3.92 20.93
N LYS A 22 -19.66 5.12 21.37
CA LYS A 22 -18.78 6.31 21.42
C LYS A 22 -17.59 6.07 22.35
N ASP A 23 -17.84 5.50 23.53
CA ASP A 23 -16.79 5.22 24.53
C ASP A 23 -15.79 4.19 24.01
N ASN A 24 -16.28 3.12 23.36
CA ASN A 24 -15.43 2.11 22.73
C ASN A 24 -14.59 2.68 21.59
N MET A 25 -15.15 3.57 20.76
CA MET A 25 -14.39 4.26 19.71
C MET A 25 -13.22 5.07 20.26
N LYS A 26 -13.47 5.89 21.30
CA LYS A 26 -12.42 6.70 21.92
C LYS A 26 -11.36 5.82 22.58
N LYS A 27 -11.78 4.77 23.27
CA LYS A 27 -10.90 3.87 24.04
C LYS A 27 -9.99 3.02 23.16
N TYR A 28 -10.53 2.40 22.10
CA TYR A 28 -9.79 1.40 21.31
C TYR A 28 -9.22 1.94 20.00
N TYR A 29 -9.84 2.96 19.42
CA TYR A 29 -9.48 3.47 18.10
C TYR A 29 -8.92 4.90 18.13
N PHE A 30 -8.93 5.55 19.30
CA PHE A 30 -8.57 6.97 19.46
C PHE A 30 -9.30 7.87 18.45
N ALA A 31 -10.53 7.48 18.11
CA ALA A 31 -11.35 8.09 17.09
C ALA A 31 -12.63 8.66 17.71
N GLU A 32 -13.11 9.77 17.15
CA GLU A 32 -14.37 10.39 17.54
C GLU A 32 -15.32 10.42 16.37
N ALA A 33 -16.57 10.04 16.63
CA ALA A 33 -17.65 10.19 15.66
C ALA A 33 -17.95 11.67 15.42
N GLN A 34 -17.84 12.07 14.16
CA GLN A 34 -18.20 13.38 13.66
C GLN A 34 -19.67 13.37 13.24
N VAL A 35 -20.39 14.43 13.59
CA VAL A 35 -21.73 14.66 13.05
C VAL A 35 -21.60 15.13 11.61
N ALA A 36 -22.35 14.52 10.70
CA ALA A 36 -22.43 14.86 9.29
C ALA A 36 -23.86 15.26 8.92
N ASP A 37 -23.98 16.06 7.86
CA ASP A 37 -25.21 16.21 7.10
C ASP A 37 -24.89 15.83 5.66
N PHE A 38 -25.16 14.58 5.28
CA PHE A 38 -24.77 14.09 3.95
C PHE A 38 -25.62 14.70 2.82
N SER A 39 -26.76 15.32 3.16
CA SER A 39 -27.60 16.06 2.22
C SER A 39 -27.09 17.47 1.94
N ASP A 40 -26.20 18.00 2.80
CA ASP A 40 -25.57 19.30 2.61
C ASP A 40 -24.50 19.20 1.49
N PRO A 41 -24.66 19.95 0.38
CA PRO A 41 -23.71 19.89 -0.73
C PRO A 41 -22.30 20.37 -0.34
N THR A 42 -22.14 21.09 0.77
CA THR A 42 -20.84 21.55 1.26
C THR A 42 -20.11 20.52 2.11
N PHE A 43 -20.78 19.43 2.54
CA PHE A 43 -20.20 18.43 3.44
C PHE A 43 -18.90 17.84 2.89
N VAL A 44 -18.89 17.43 1.62
CA VAL A 44 -17.73 16.84 0.96
C VAL A 44 -16.53 17.79 0.97
N SER A 45 -16.75 19.08 0.66
CA SER A 45 -15.69 20.10 0.69
C SER A 45 -15.11 20.24 2.10
N ARG A 46 -15.96 20.39 3.12
CA ARG A 46 -15.53 20.55 4.52
C ARG A 46 -14.79 19.33 5.04
N ALA A 47 -15.26 18.13 4.69
CA ALA A 47 -14.60 16.89 5.05
C ALA A 47 -13.22 16.77 4.36
N ASN A 48 -13.09 17.11 3.08
CA ASN A 48 -11.81 17.15 2.38
C ASN A 48 -10.85 18.19 2.97
N GLU A 49 -11.31 19.40 3.32
CA GLU A 49 -10.50 20.42 3.99
C GLU A 49 -9.93 19.92 5.31
N ARG A 50 -10.74 19.19 6.09
CA ARG A 50 -10.29 18.54 7.33
C ARG A 50 -9.22 17.49 7.04
N ILE A 51 -9.41 16.62 6.04
CA ILE A 51 -8.43 15.60 5.65
C ILE A 51 -7.12 16.26 5.22
N VAL A 52 -7.18 17.32 4.41
CA VAL A 52 -6.01 18.11 3.99
C VAL A 52 -5.28 18.67 5.21
N LYS A 53 -6.00 19.26 6.17
CA LYS A 53 -5.40 19.82 7.39
C LYS A 53 -4.70 18.74 8.23
N LEU A 54 -5.38 17.61 8.48
CA LEU A 54 -4.85 16.51 9.29
C LEU A 54 -3.64 15.82 8.62
N THR A 55 -3.64 15.77 7.29
CA THR A 55 -2.57 15.12 6.50
C THR A 55 -1.47 16.08 6.05
N LYS A 56 -1.52 17.36 6.48
CA LYS A 56 -0.60 18.42 6.05
C LYS A 56 -0.53 18.57 4.52
N GLY A 57 -1.69 18.44 3.85
CA GLY A 57 -1.84 18.60 2.41
C GLY A 57 -1.41 17.41 1.56
N LEU A 58 -1.10 16.27 2.18
CA LEU A 58 -0.64 15.06 1.48
C LEU A 58 -1.78 14.24 0.88
N ILE A 59 -2.98 14.31 1.49
CA ILE A 59 -4.19 13.69 0.96
C ILE A 59 -5.17 14.82 0.65
N LYS A 60 -5.57 14.90 -0.60
CA LYS A 60 -6.52 15.88 -1.14
C LYS A 60 -7.65 15.11 -1.82
N ASP A 61 -8.84 15.70 -1.82
CA ASP A 61 -9.99 15.21 -2.58
C ASP A 61 -10.30 13.71 -2.31
N ALA A 62 -10.14 13.28 -1.07
CA ALA A 62 -10.37 11.88 -0.66
C ALA A 62 -11.83 11.47 -0.80
N LEU A 63 -12.75 12.44 -0.67
CA LEU A 63 -14.18 12.27 -0.88
C LEU A 63 -14.57 13.01 -2.16
N VAL A 64 -15.20 12.30 -3.10
CA VAL A 64 -15.65 12.90 -4.37
C VAL A 64 -17.17 13.08 -4.36
N ASN A 65 -17.91 11.99 -4.15
CA ASN A 65 -19.37 11.99 -4.07
C ASN A 65 -19.81 11.10 -2.91
N ILE A 66 -20.86 11.52 -2.20
CA ILE A 66 -21.50 10.75 -1.14
C ILE A 66 -23.01 10.84 -1.39
N HIS A 67 -23.71 9.71 -1.26
CA HIS A 67 -25.15 9.68 -1.44
C HIS A 67 -25.84 10.47 -0.31
N PRO A 68 -26.81 11.34 -0.60
CA PRO A 68 -27.44 12.18 0.43
C PRO A 68 -28.16 11.38 1.53
N ASP A 69 -28.66 10.19 1.19
CA ASP A 69 -29.31 9.28 2.15
C ASP A 69 -28.33 8.43 2.97
N THR A 70 -27.02 8.70 2.88
CA THR A 70 -26.01 8.01 3.70
C THR A 70 -26.30 8.26 5.17
N LEU A 71 -26.28 7.20 5.99
CA LEU A 71 -26.51 7.32 7.43
C LEU A 71 -25.20 7.35 8.23
N VAL A 72 -24.23 6.55 7.78
CA VAL A 72 -22.93 6.39 8.42
C VAL A 72 -21.86 6.22 7.35
N MET A 73 -20.71 6.86 7.53
CA MET A 73 -19.53 6.69 6.69
C MET A 73 -18.30 6.47 7.56
N ILE A 74 -17.56 5.40 7.28
CA ILE A 74 -16.22 5.17 7.85
C ILE A 74 -15.20 5.67 6.84
N LEU A 75 -14.34 6.59 7.27
CA LEU A 75 -13.28 7.15 6.45
C LEU A 75 -11.92 6.68 6.98
N ASN A 76 -11.19 5.93 6.16
CA ASN A 76 -9.78 5.63 6.37
C ASN A 76 -8.96 6.19 5.20
N CYS A 77 -8.01 7.06 5.49
CA CYS A 77 -7.07 7.60 4.52
C CYS A 77 -5.65 7.38 5.05
N LEU A 78 -4.74 6.91 4.20
CA LEU A 78 -3.35 6.63 4.55
C LEU A 78 -2.41 7.23 3.51
N TYR A 79 -1.43 8.00 3.97
CA TYR A 79 -0.31 8.46 3.17
C TYR A 79 0.99 7.89 3.73
N PHE A 80 1.77 7.27 2.85
CA PHE A 80 3.08 6.74 3.17
C PHE A 80 4.15 7.30 2.21
N LYS A 81 5.24 7.82 2.78
CA LYS A 81 6.46 8.19 2.06
C LYS A 81 7.68 7.66 2.82
N GLY A 82 8.23 6.55 2.31
CA GLY A 82 9.47 5.98 2.80
C GLY A 82 10.71 6.58 2.12
N THR A 83 11.83 6.52 2.81
CA THR A 83 13.17 6.78 2.24
C THR A 83 13.91 5.46 2.22
N TRP A 84 14.36 4.98 1.06
CA TRP A 84 15.12 3.73 0.99
C TRP A 84 16.39 3.80 1.85
N GLU A 85 16.74 2.73 2.56
CA GLU A 85 18.04 2.65 3.24
C GLU A 85 19.17 2.62 2.20
N ASN A 86 19.02 1.79 1.17
CA ASN A 86 19.88 1.76 -0.01
C ASN A 86 19.18 2.52 -1.15
N LYS A 87 19.53 3.79 -1.35
CA LYS A 87 18.93 4.62 -2.40
C LYS A 87 19.35 4.16 -3.79
N PHE A 88 18.44 4.30 -4.74
CA PHE A 88 18.71 4.08 -6.16
C PHE A 88 19.43 5.32 -6.73
N PRO A 89 20.62 5.17 -7.34
CA PRO A 89 21.27 6.26 -8.06
C PRO A 89 20.38 6.73 -9.23
N VAL A 90 20.19 8.04 -9.35
CA VAL A 90 19.28 8.61 -10.37
C VAL A 90 19.83 8.37 -11.77
N GLU A 91 21.14 8.48 -11.92
CA GLU A 91 21.92 8.19 -13.13
C GLU A 91 21.82 6.73 -13.58
N ALA A 92 21.46 5.81 -12.68
CA ALA A 92 21.23 4.41 -12.99
C ALA A 92 19.79 4.13 -13.45
N THR A 93 18.95 5.17 -13.60
CA THR A 93 17.57 5.05 -14.07
C THR A 93 17.48 5.29 -15.57
N TYR A 94 16.96 4.32 -16.32
CA TYR A 94 16.80 4.42 -17.77
C TYR A 94 15.58 3.67 -18.28
N LYS A 95 15.12 4.02 -19.49
CA LYS A 95 13.96 3.36 -20.11
C LYS A 95 14.25 1.88 -20.36
N GLN A 96 13.49 1.00 -19.70
CA GLN A 96 13.54 -0.45 -19.94
C GLN A 96 12.16 -1.00 -20.27
N SER A 97 12.17 -2.15 -20.95
CA SER A 97 10.97 -2.91 -21.27
C SER A 97 10.37 -3.52 -20.00
N PHE A 98 9.09 -3.24 -19.73
CA PHE A 98 8.28 -3.88 -18.70
C PHE A 98 7.18 -4.70 -19.39
N ARG A 99 7.07 -5.98 -19.04
CA ARG A 99 6.08 -6.90 -19.63
C ARG A 99 4.75 -6.72 -18.92
N LEU A 100 3.71 -6.36 -19.67
CA LEU A 100 2.34 -6.28 -19.15
C LEU A 100 1.68 -7.67 -19.13
N ASN A 101 1.99 -8.47 -20.15
CA ASN A 101 1.57 -9.86 -20.33
C ASN A 101 2.56 -10.56 -21.26
N GLU A 102 2.26 -11.78 -21.71
CA GLU A 102 3.13 -12.58 -22.58
C GLU A 102 3.38 -11.96 -23.97
N LYS A 103 2.53 -11.02 -24.41
CA LYS A 103 2.59 -10.44 -25.76
C LYS A 103 2.98 -8.96 -25.75
N GLU A 104 2.64 -8.23 -24.70
CA GLU A 104 2.72 -6.77 -24.65
C GLU A 104 3.82 -6.27 -23.70
N THR A 105 4.50 -5.22 -24.13
CA THR A 105 5.60 -4.60 -23.39
C THR A 105 5.56 -3.09 -23.55
N VAL A 106 5.83 -2.37 -22.47
CA VAL A 106 5.92 -0.90 -22.45
C VAL A 106 7.28 -0.42 -21.94
N LYS A 107 7.71 0.78 -22.33
CA LYS A 107 8.96 1.39 -21.84
C LYS A 107 8.72 2.22 -20.59
N VAL A 108 9.26 1.77 -19.46
CA VAL A 108 9.16 2.46 -18.15
C VAL A 108 10.54 2.96 -17.71
N PRO A 109 10.64 4.09 -16.97
CA PRO A 109 11.89 4.47 -16.31
C PRO A 109 12.20 3.46 -15.20
N MET A 110 13.17 2.57 -15.44
CA MET A 110 13.53 1.49 -14.53
C MET A 110 14.74 1.89 -13.69
N MET A 111 14.56 1.89 -12.37
CA MET A 111 15.62 2.18 -11.41
C MET A 111 16.52 0.96 -11.20
N LYS A 112 17.80 1.17 -10.89
CA LYS A 112 18.76 0.09 -10.56
C LYS A 112 19.61 0.44 -9.37
N VAL A 113 19.91 -0.55 -8.55
CA VAL A 113 20.82 -0.44 -7.41
C VAL A 113 21.54 -1.77 -7.23
N LYS A 114 22.80 -1.70 -6.78
CA LYS A 114 23.60 -2.87 -6.44
C LYS A 114 23.98 -2.76 -4.96
N ALA A 115 23.34 -3.57 -4.14
CA ALA A 115 23.57 -3.65 -2.70
C ALA A 115 23.19 -5.04 -2.20
N ASN A 116 23.47 -5.30 -0.93
CA ASN A 116 23.06 -6.51 -0.23
C ASN A 116 21.60 -6.40 0.18
N PHE A 117 20.77 -7.36 -0.26
CA PHE A 117 19.36 -7.42 0.08
C PHE A 117 18.99 -8.81 0.57
N LEU A 118 18.01 -8.87 1.46
CA LEU A 118 17.37 -10.12 1.83
C LEU A 118 16.50 -10.59 0.67
N ALA A 119 16.70 -11.83 0.24
CA ALA A 119 15.92 -12.45 -0.82
C ALA A 119 15.77 -13.96 -0.60
N THR A 120 14.69 -14.52 -1.14
CA THR A 120 14.46 -15.97 -1.20
C THR A 120 13.74 -16.35 -2.49
N GLU A 121 13.68 -17.64 -2.76
CA GLU A 121 12.90 -18.23 -3.84
C GLU A 121 11.88 -19.19 -3.21
N ASP A 122 10.63 -19.10 -3.63
CA ASP A 122 9.58 -20.00 -3.21
C ASP A 122 9.25 -20.93 -4.39
N ASN A 123 9.69 -22.19 -4.28
CA ASN A 123 9.45 -23.21 -5.29
C ASN A 123 8.00 -23.70 -5.30
N GLU A 124 7.27 -23.60 -4.17
CA GLU A 124 5.87 -24.01 -4.10
C GLU A 124 4.97 -23.03 -4.87
N LEU A 125 5.27 -21.74 -4.75
CA LEU A 125 4.53 -20.65 -5.41
C LEU A 125 5.19 -20.16 -6.71
N ASP A 126 6.25 -20.83 -7.17
CA ASP A 126 7.01 -20.52 -8.39
C ASP A 126 7.35 -19.01 -8.49
N CYS A 127 7.93 -18.45 -7.42
CA CYS A 127 8.24 -17.03 -7.34
C CYS A 127 9.57 -16.72 -6.65
N ARG A 128 10.03 -15.49 -6.84
CA ARG A 128 11.16 -14.90 -6.10
C ARG A 128 10.68 -13.75 -5.25
N VAL A 129 11.28 -13.60 -4.08
CA VAL A 129 10.92 -12.59 -3.09
C VAL A 129 12.14 -11.77 -2.72
N LEU A 130 11.99 -10.45 -2.69
CA LEU A 130 13.03 -9.49 -2.35
C LEU A 130 12.50 -8.52 -1.29
N GLN A 131 13.27 -8.28 -0.23
CA GLN A 131 12.97 -7.26 0.77
C GLN A 131 13.79 -5.99 0.51
N LEU A 132 13.10 -4.86 0.32
CA LEU A 132 13.69 -3.54 0.17
C LEU A 132 13.44 -2.70 1.43
N PRO A 133 14.46 -2.44 2.26
CA PRO A 133 14.28 -1.69 3.50
C PRO A 133 14.16 -0.18 3.27
N TYR A 134 13.29 0.45 4.06
CA TYR A 134 13.22 1.89 4.25
C TYR A 134 13.82 2.29 5.60
N VAL A 135 14.33 3.51 5.68
CA VAL A 135 14.73 4.15 6.93
C VAL A 135 13.56 4.19 7.91
N GLY A 136 13.76 3.59 9.08
CA GLY A 136 12.80 3.55 10.18
C GLY A 136 12.20 2.16 10.44
N ASN A 137 12.97 1.09 10.21
CA ASN A 137 12.62 -0.30 10.53
C ASN A 137 11.30 -0.77 9.88
N ILE A 138 11.11 -0.41 8.62
CA ILE A 138 10.01 -0.91 7.78
C ILE A 138 10.60 -1.29 6.42
N SER A 139 9.95 -2.21 5.71
CA SER A 139 10.43 -2.65 4.40
C SER A 139 9.27 -2.92 3.44
N MET A 140 9.58 -2.91 2.16
CA MET A 140 8.71 -3.39 1.10
C MET A 140 9.11 -4.81 0.72
N LEU A 141 8.14 -5.70 0.62
CA LEU A 141 8.34 -7.02 0.05
C LEU A 141 7.91 -7.03 -1.41
N ILE A 142 8.83 -7.33 -2.31
CA ILE A 142 8.57 -7.50 -3.74
C ILE A 142 8.52 -8.99 -4.02
N VAL A 143 7.36 -9.46 -4.44
CA VAL A 143 7.14 -10.84 -4.85
C VAL A 143 6.95 -10.86 -6.37
N LEU A 144 7.74 -11.65 -7.07
CA LEU A 144 7.74 -11.71 -8.52
C LEU A 144 7.62 -13.17 -8.96
N PRO A 145 6.47 -13.61 -9.51
CA PRO A 145 6.33 -14.95 -10.05
C PRO A 145 7.28 -15.15 -11.25
N TYR A 146 7.77 -16.37 -11.45
CA TYR A 146 8.66 -16.70 -12.57
C TYR A 146 7.91 -16.65 -13.91
N LYS A 147 6.62 -16.99 -13.91
CA LYS A 147 5.72 -16.91 -15.06
C LYS A 147 4.64 -15.87 -14.80
N LEU A 148 4.29 -15.06 -15.80
CA LEU A 148 3.21 -14.06 -15.65
C LEU A 148 1.86 -14.74 -15.37
N SER A 149 1.63 -15.93 -15.94
CA SER A 149 0.45 -16.74 -15.66
C SER A 149 0.34 -17.22 -14.20
N GLY A 150 1.44 -17.18 -13.44
CA GLY A 150 1.49 -17.59 -12.03
C GLY A 150 0.93 -16.56 -11.05
N LEU A 151 0.73 -15.30 -11.47
CA LEU A 151 0.34 -14.20 -10.58
C LEU A 151 -0.99 -14.49 -9.85
N LYS A 152 -2.01 -14.97 -10.57
CA LYS A 152 -3.32 -15.29 -9.98
C LYS A 152 -3.23 -16.39 -8.92
N THR A 153 -2.42 -17.40 -9.16
CA THR A 153 -2.19 -18.50 -8.21
C THR A 153 -1.49 -17.98 -6.96
N LEU A 154 -0.53 -17.08 -7.12
CA LEU A 154 0.19 -16.44 -6.03
C LEU A 154 -0.74 -15.58 -5.16
N GLU A 155 -1.59 -14.75 -5.79
CA GLU A 155 -2.57 -13.92 -5.09
C GLU A 155 -3.56 -14.75 -4.27
N ASN A 156 -4.04 -15.87 -4.82
CA ASN A 156 -4.99 -16.76 -4.15
C ASN A 156 -4.39 -17.53 -2.96
N GLN A 157 -3.07 -17.77 -2.96
CA GLN A 157 -2.38 -18.52 -1.92
C GLN A 157 -1.66 -17.63 -0.90
N LEU A 158 -1.65 -16.31 -1.12
CA LEU A 158 -1.02 -15.36 -0.21
C LEU A 158 -1.70 -15.42 1.17
N SER A 159 -0.91 -15.72 2.19
CA SER A 159 -1.35 -15.84 3.57
C SER A 159 -0.27 -15.36 4.54
N PRO A 160 -0.61 -15.04 5.81
CA PRO A 160 0.38 -14.72 6.83
C PRO A 160 1.47 -15.79 6.98
N GLN A 161 1.11 -17.07 6.89
CA GLN A 161 2.04 -18.20 6.99
C GLN A 161 3.02 -18.23 5.82
N VAL A 162 2.55 -17.97 4.60
CA VAL A 162 3.40 -17.85 3.41
C VAL A 162 4.38 -16.68 3.55
N VAL A 163 3.92 -15.52 4.03
CA VAL A 163 4.79 -14.35 4.25
C VAL A 163 5.83 -14.63 5.34
N GLU A 164 5.42 -15.25 6.44
CA GLU A 164 6.32 -15.63 7.54
C GLU A 164 7.39 -16.63 7.06
N ARG A 165 7.00 -17.61 6.24
CA ARG A 165 7.93 -18.54 5.59
C ARG A 165 8.95 -17.78 4.73
N TRP A 166 8.49 -16.88 3.85
CA TRP A 166 9.40 -16.07 3.05
C TRP A 166 10.40 -15.29 3.91
N GLN A 167 9.93 -14.66 4.98
CA GLN A 167 10.79 -13.88 5.90
C GLN A 167 11.82 -14.75 6.62
N LYS A 168 11.46 -15.99 6.99
CA LYS A 168 12.39 -16.95 7.62
C LYS A 168 13.43 -17.47 6.64
N ASP A 169 13.04 -17.72 5.39
CA ASP A 169 13.91 -18.33 4.37
C ASP A 169 14.81 -17.29 3.67
N MET A 170 14.55 -16.00 3.88
CA MET A 170 15.36 -14.92 3.32
C MET A 170 16.79 -14.97 3.80
N THR A 171 17.71 -14.90 2.84
CA THR A 171 19.14 -14.81 3.08
C THR A 171 19.68 -13.55 2.45
N ASN A 172 20.78 -13.02 3.01
CA ASN A 172 21.42 -11.86 2.43
C ASN A 172 22.10 -12.29 1.13
N ARG A 173 21.46 -11.99 0.00
CA ARG A 173 21.96 -12.38 -1.32
C ARG A 173 22.51 -11.15 -2.03
N TYR A 174 23.71 -11.31 -2.58
CA TYR A 174 24.18 -10.40 -3.63
C TYR A 174 23.26 -10.57 -4.84
N PRO A 175 22.89 -9.52 -5.60
CA PRO A 175 22.04 -9.67 -6.78
C PRO A 175 22.71 -10.62 -7.78
N VAL A 176 22.24 -11.86 -7.82
CA VAL A 176 22.65 -12.88 -8.78
C VAL A 176 22.05 -12.50 -10.13
N ALA A 177 22.87 -12.54 -11.18
CA ALA A 177 22.43 -12.25 -12.54
C ALA A 177 21.21 -13.11 -12.89
N PRO A 178 20.22 -12.57 -13.64
CA PRO A 178 19.08 -13.37 -14.05
C PRO A 178 19.56 -14.61 -14.82
N ARG A 179 19.02 -15.79 -14.47
CA ARG A 179 19.18 -16.98 -15.31
C ARG A 179 18.71 -16.61 -16.72
N ARG A 180 19.60 -16.71 -17.70
CA ARG A 180 19.24 -16.57 -19.12
C ARG A 180 18.15 -17.61 -19.39
N SER A 181 16.96 -17.18 -19.79
CA SER A 181 16.01 -18.07 -20.43
C SER A 181 16.70 -18.60 -21.67
N GLY A 182 17.06 -19.89 -21.66
CA GLY A 182 17.53 -20.57 -22.86
C GLY A 182 16.46 -20.41 -23.94
N ALA A 183 16.85 -19.81 -25.06
CA ALA A 183 16.12 -20.00 -26.29
C ALA A 183 16.34 -21.45 -26.72
N ALA A 184 15.25 -22.21 -26.76
CA ALA A 184 15.06 -23.40 -27.57
C ALA A 184 13.58 -23.45 -27.94
#